data_AF-A0A453FJB9-F1
#
_entry.id   AF-A0A453FJB9-F1
#
_cell.length_a   1.000
_cell.length_b   1.000
_cell.length_c   1.000
_cell.angle_alpha   90.00
_cell.angle_beta   90.00
_cell.angle_gamma   90.00
#
_symmetry.space_group_name_H-M   'P 1'
#
loop_
_entity.id
_entity.type
_entity.pdbx_description
1 polymer ?
#
loop_
_entity_poly.entity_id
_entity_poly.type
_entity_poly.pdbx_seq_one_letter_code
_entity_poly.pdbx_strand_id
1 'polypeptide(L)'
;MSVDIKFHDVKGKNYRCAIPKLNKEIVPEKCKIVVKPTKIVITLWKASTGNWLDLHYKEDKFKPSMDKEKDPMSGIMDLMKGMYEEGDEDMKRTIAKAWSDARSGKTADPMKGLP
;
A
#
# COMPACT_ATOMS: atom_id res chain seq x y z
N MET A 1 -3.46 15.72 1.68
CA MET A 1 -3.23 16.81 0.71
C MET A 1 -3.93 16.50 -0.60
N SER A 2 -4.49 17.48 -1.30
CA SER A 2 -5.26 17.31 -2.54
C SER A 2 -4.77 18.25 -3.65
N VAL A 3 -5.12 17.94 -4.90
CA VAL A 3 -4.85 18.79 -6.07
C VAL A 3 -6.14 18.90 -6.87
N ASP A 4 -6.56 20.11 -7.23
CA ASP A 4 -7.72 20.36 -8.09
C ASP A 4 -7.33 21.34 -9.19
N ILE A 5 -7.45 20.89 -10.42
CA ILE A 5 -7.07 21.63 -11.61
C ILE A 5 -8.30 21.76 -12.50
N LYS A 6 -8.63 23.00 -12.85
CA LYS A 6 -9.76 23.32 -13.72
C LYS A 6 -9.25 24.01 -14.97
N PHE A 7 -9.70 23.53 -16.11
CA PHE A 7 -9.48 24.15 -17.40
C PHE A 7 -10.82 24.66 -17.90
N HIS A 8 -10.86 25.96 -18.17
CA HIS A 8 -12.05 26.61 -18.67
C HIS A 8 -11.92 26.87 -20.16
N ASP A 9 -13.02 26.70 -20.88
CA ASP A 9 -13.15 27.07 -22.29
C ASP A 9 -12.10 26.46 -23.24
N VAL A 10 -11.73 25.20 -23.01
CA VAL A 10 -10.89 24.45 -23.96
C VAL A 10 -11.80 23.99 -25.10
N LYS A 11 -11.82 24.78 -26.18
CA LYS A 11 -12.70 24.57 -27.36
C LYS A 11 -14.18 24.55 -26.96
N GLY A 12 -14.62 25.49 -26.13
CA GLY A 12 -16.00 25.57 -25.65
C GLY A 12 -16.39 24.54 -24.59
N LYS A 13 -15.41 23.81 -24.03
CA LYS A 13 -15.63 22.80 -22.98
C LYS A 13 -14.78 23.06 -21.75
N ASN A 14 -15.34 22.79 -20.59
CA ASN A 14 -14.64 22.84 -19.31
C ASN A 14 -14.17 21.44 -18.92
N TYR A 15 -12.95 21.35 -18.39
CA TYR A 15 -12.35 20.12 -17.91
C TYR A 15 -11.90 20.29 -16.47
N ARG A 16 -11.95 19.23 -15.67
CA ARG A 16 -11.46 19.22 -14.29
C ARG A 16 -10.69 17.94 -14.04
N CYS A 17 -9.50 18.09 -13.46
CA CYS A 17 -8.68 16.99 -12.96
C CYS A 17 -8.51 17.21 -11.45
N ALA A 18 -9.15 16.35 -10.66
CA ALA A 18 -9.11 16.45 -9.20
C ALA A 18 -8.55 15.16 -8.61
N ILE A 19 -7.60 15.32 -7.70
CA ILE A 19 -6.95 14.28 -6.91
C ILE A 19 -7.27 14.58 -5.44
N PRO A 20 -8.32 13.98 -4.87
CA PRO A 20 -8.79 14.30 -3.52
C PRO A 20 -7.76 14.00 -2.44
N LYS A 21 -6.94 12.96 -2.65
CA LYS A 21 -5.90 12.55 -1.71
C LYS A 21 -4.65 12.10 -2.47
N LEU A 22 -3.60 12.90 -2.38
CA LEU A 22 -2.27 12.55 -2.86
C LEU A 22 -1.65 11.46 -1.99
N ASN A 23 -0.79 10.64 -2.61
CA ASN A 23 -0.09 9.56 -1.93
C ASN A 23 0.75 10.06 -0.74
N LYS A 24 1.52 11.14 -0.94
CA LYS A 24 2.27 11.85 0.10
C LYS A 24 2.14 13.37 -0.07
N GLU A 25 2.85 14.11 0.77
CA GLU A 25 2.85 15.57 0.80
C GLU A 25 3.69 16.17 -0.34
N ILE A 26 3.26 17.35 -0.78
CA ILE A 26 3.95 18.19 -1.76
C ILE A 26 4.26 19.56 -1.13
N VAL A 27 5.16 20.33 -1.75
CA VAL A 27 5.45 21.72 -1.38
C VAL A 27 4.71 22.63 -2.38
N PRO A 28 3.55 23.21 -2.02
CA PRO A 28 2.73 23.99 -2.96
C PRO A 28 3.49 25.14 -3.60
N GLU A 29 4.30 25.83 -2.81
CA GLU A 29 5.08 27.00 -3.22
C GLU A 29 6.11 26.69 -4.33
N LYS A 30 6.55 25.44 -4.43
CA LYS A 30 7.50 24.98 -5.45
C LYS A 30 6.82 24.32 -6.65
N CYS A 31 5.51 24.12 -6.61
CA CYS A 31 4.76 23.57 -7.72
C CYS A 31 4.69 24.58 -8.87
N LYS A 32 4.65 24.08 -10.11
CA LYS A 32 4.68 24.93 -11.31
C LYS A 32 3.65 24.47 -12.32
N ILE A 33 3.08 25.43 -13.04
CA ILE A 33 2.15 25.21 -14.13
C ILE A 33 2.75 25.87 -15.38
N VAL A 34 2.91 25.10 -16.45
CA VAL A 34 3.41 25.57 -17.73
C VAL A 34 2.38 25.24 -18.80
N VAL A 35 1.81 26.27 -19.41
CA VAL A 35 0.86 26.13 -20.51
C VAL A 35 1.62 26.14 -21.83
N LYS A 36 1.41 25.12 -22.66
CA LYS A 36 1.92 25.02 -24.03
C LYS A 36 0.75 24.99 -25.02
N PRO A 37 0.97 25.27 -26.31
CA PRO A 37 -0.11 25.36 -27.30
C PRO A 37 -1.02 24.13 -27.37
N THR A 38 -0.48 22.93 -27.12
CA THR A 38 -1.22 21.66 -27.24
C THR A 38 -1.36 20.90 -25.93
N LYS A 39 -0.72 21.35 -24.84
CA LYS A 39 -0.71 20.62 -23.57
C LYS A 39 -0.39 21.52 -22.39
N ILE A 40 -0.78 21.10 -21.20
CA ILE A 40 -0.45 21.78 -19.95
C ILE A 40 0.40 20.83 -19.12
N VAL A 41 1.54 21.33 -18.65
CA VAL A 41 2.47 20.58 -17.81
C VAL A 41 2.34 21.11 -16.39
N ILE A 42 1.97 20.23 -15.47
CA ILE A 42 1.80 20.57 -14.05
C ILE A 42 2.85 19.78 -13.29
N THR A 43 3.78 20.50 -12.68
CA THR A 43 4.89 19.95 -11.90
C THR A 43 4.56 20.09 -10.42
N LEU A 44 4.34 18.96 -9.75
CA LEU A 44 4.15 18.90 -8.32
C LEU A 44 5.49 18.61 -7.64
N TRP A 45 5.88 19.43 -6.67
CA TRP A 45 7.15 19.26 -5.95
C TRP A 45 6.95 18.39 -4.71
N LYS A 46 7.59 17.22 -4.62
CA LYS A 46 7.47 16.33 -3.46
C LYS A 46 8.09 16.98 -2.21
N ALA A 47 7.42 16.83 -1.05
CA ALA A 47 7.95 17.32 0.23
C ALA A 47 9.13 16.46 0.74
N SER A 48 9.09 15.16 0.48
CA SER A 48 10.14 14.21 0.86
C SER A 48 10.81 13.60 -0.37
N THR A 49 12.12 13.34 -0.29
CA THR A 49 12.84 12.52 -1.26
C THR A 49 12.35 11.08 -1.16
N GLY A 50 11.70 10.58 -2.22
CA GLY A 50 11.18 9.21 -2.25
C GLY A 50 10.42 8.90 -3.52
N ASN A 51 10.42 7.61 -3.89
CA ASN A 51 9.63 7.15 -5.01
C ASN A 51 8.14 7.12 -4.64
N TRP A 52 7.29 7.50 -5.59
CA TRP A 52 5.83 7.39 -5.46
C TRP A 52 5.40 6.36 -6.49
N LEU A 53 4.91 5.20 -6.03
CA LEU A 53 4.38 4.17 -6.94
C LEU A 53 3.07 4.62 -7.61
N ASP A 54 2.34 5.50 -6.93
CA ASP A 54 1.12 6.11 -7.45
C ASP A 54 1.02 7.56 -6.99
N LEU A 55 0.31 8.38 -7.77
CA LEU A 55 -0.01 9.77 -7.42
C LEU A 55 -1.18 9.83 -6.42
N HIS A 56 -2.15 8.94 -6.59
CA HIS A 56 -3.28 8.82 -5.68
C HIS A 56 -2.86 8.06 -4.43
N TYR A 57 -3.46 8.44 -3.31
CA TYR A 57 -3.38 7.62 -2.12
C TYR A 57 -4.12 6.31 -2.35
N LYS A 58 -3.37 5.21 -2.19
CA LYS A 58 -3.91 3.85 -2.11
C LYS A 58 -3.55 3.34 -0.72
N GLU A 59 -4.55 2.85 0.02
CA GLU A 59 -4.27 2.14 1.26
C GLU A 59 -3.57 0.83 0.90
N ASP A 60 -2.37 0.63 1.42
CA ASP A 60 -1.74 -0.69 1.44
C ASP A 60 -2.59 -1.57 2.35
N LYS A 61 -3.51 -2.33 1.76
CA LYS A 61 -4.30 -3.35 2.48
C LYS A 61 -3.45 -4.45 3.10
N PHE A 62 -2.14 -4.48 2.81
CA PHE A 62 -1.18 -5.48 3.24
C PHE A 62 -0.11 -4.96 4.21
N LYS A 63 -0.32 -3.81 4.88
CA LYS A 63 0.54 -3.48 6.03
C LYS A 63 0.02 -4.24 7.25
N PRO A 64 0.63 -5.38 7.67
CA PRO A 64 0.40 -5.88 9.01
C PRO A 64 0.75 -4.75 9.97
N SER A 65 -0.15 -4.43 10.89
CA SER A 65 0.14 -3.45 11.95
C SER A 65 1.33 -3.97 12.74
N MET A 66 2.53 -3.46 12.47
CA MET A 66 3.67 -3.60 13.36
C MET A 66 3.52 -2.56 14.46
N ASP A 67 2.45 -2.67 15.25
CA ASP A 67 2.41 -2.08 16.57
C ASP A 67 3.52 -2.75 17.37
N LYS A 68 4.61 -2.03 17.57
CA LYS A 68 5.82 -2.49 18.28
C LYS A 68 5.59 -2.82 19.76
N GLU A 69 4.35 -2.75 20.23
CA GLU A 69 3.94 -3.06 21.60
C GLU A 69 3.21 -4.40 21.74
N LYS A 70 2.86 -5.07 20.63
CA LYS A 70 2.26 -6.41 20.70
C LYS A 70 3.32 -7.43 20.34
N ASP A 71 3.51 -8.40 21.24
CA ASP A 71 4.51 -9.44 21.15
C ASP A 71 4.64 -10.00 19.72
N PRO A 72 5.86 -10.29 19.23
CA PRO A 72 6.08 -10.79 17.86
C PRO A 72 5.23 -12.02 17.50
N MET A 73 4.72 -12.76 18.49
CA MET A 73 3.74 -13.85 18.30
C MET A 73 2.35 -13.38 17.84
N SER A 74 1.86 -12.21 18.25
CA SER A 74 0.52 -11.74 17.87
C SER A 74 0.45 -11.27 16.42
N GLY A 75 1.52 -10.63 15.93
CA GLY A 75 1.60 -10.18 14.53
C GLY A 75 1.59 -11.36 13.55
N ILE A 76 2.16 -12.49 13.97
CA ILE A 76 2.13 -13.74 13.21
C ILE A 76 0.73 -14.38 13.25
N MET A 77 0.01 -14.32 14.37
CA MET A 77 -1.37 -14.84 14.46
C MET A 77 -2.36 -14.08 13.56
N ASP A 78 -2.28 -12.75 13.49
CA ASP A 78 -3.17 -11.96 12.63
C ASP A 78 -2.86 -12.19 11.14
N LEU A 79 -1.58 -12.36 10.77
CA LEU A 79 -1.19 -12.73 9.41
C LEU A 79 -1.72 -14.12 9.03
N MET A 80 -1.61 -15.10 9.94
CA MET A 80 -2.12 -16.46 9.73
C MET A 80 -3.66 -16.52 9.68
N LYS A 81 -4.36 -15.66 10.45
CA LYS A 81 -5.82 -15.57 10.42
C LYS A 81 -6.32 -15.03 9.09
N GLY A 82 -5.66 -14.00 8.55
CA GLY A 82 -5.95 -13.50 7.20
C GLY A 82 -5.77 -14.57 6.12
N MET A 83 -4.73 -15.41 6.22
CA MET A 83 -4.52 -16.53 5.29
C MET A 83 -5.54 -17.67 5.44
N TYR A 84 -6.13 -17.88 6.63
CA TYR A 84 -7.18 -18.89 6.82
C TYR A 84 -8.52 -18.46 6.22
N GLU A 85 -8.83 -17.16 6.26
CA GLU A 85 -10.09 -16.61 5.74
C GLU A 85 -10.10 -16.52 4.20
N GLU A 86 -8.95 -16.33 3.57
CA GLU A 86 -8.82 -16.27 2.09
C GLU A 86 -8.29 -17.57 1.44
N GLY A 87 -7.77 -18.52 2.21
CA GLY A 87 -7.02 -19.67 1.68
C GLY A 87 -7.85 -20.94 1.41
N ASP A 88 -7.46 -21.65 0.35
CA ASP A 88 -7.93 -22.98 -0.02
C ASP A 88 -7.69 -24.01 1.12
N GLU A 89 -8.46 -25.10 1.16
CA GLU A 89 -8.51 -26.04 2.31
C GLU A 89 -7.14 -26.62 2.73
N ASP A 90 -6.19 -26.77 1.80
CA ASP A 90 -4.84 -27.26 2.07
C ASP A 90 -3.97 -26.24 2.85
N MET A 91 -4.18 -24.94 2.64
CA MET A 91 -3.47 -23.88 3.35
C MET A 91 -3.92 -23.81 4.82
N LYS A 92 -5.23 -23.99 5.06
CA LYS A 92 -5.82 -24.08 6.40
C LYS A 92 -5.23 -25.23 7.23
N ARG A 93 -5.06 -26.41 6.61
CA ARG A 93 -4.44 -27.58 7.27
C ARG A 93 -2.99 -27.31 7.67
N THR A 94 -2.24 -26.64 6.80
CA THR A 94 -0.82 -26.33 7.04
C THR A 94 -0.66 -25.33 8.19
N ILE A 95 -1.51 -24.31 8.26
CA ILE A 95 -1.51 -23.32 9.36
C ILE A 95 -1.92 -23.97 10.68
N ALA A 96 -2.96 -24.81 10.69
CA ALA A 96 -3.40 -25.53 11.90
C ALA A 96 -2.31 -26.48 12.44
N LYS A 97 -1.56 -27.12 11.54
CA LYS A 97 -0.43 -27.98 11.88
C LYS A 97 0.72 -27.16 12.51
N ALA A 98 1.09 -26.04 11.88
CA ALA A 98 2.11 -25.14 12.41
C ALA A 98 1.73 -24.58 13.81
N TRP A 99 0.46 -24.29 14.06
CA TRP A 99 -0.02 -23.81 15.37
C TRP A 99 0.07 -24.89 16.47
N SER A 100 -0.22 -26.14 16.12
CA SER A 100 -0.08 -27.29 17.02
C SER A 100 1.38 -27.61 17.32
N ASP A 101 2.25 -27.55 16.31
CA ASP A 101 3.69 -27.81 16.46
C ASP A 101 4.37 -26.72 17.29
N ALA A 102 4.03 -25.44 17.06
CA ALA A 102 4.54 -24.32 17.86
C ALA A 102 4.12 -24.39 19.34
N ARG A 103 2.91 -24.86 19.65
CA ARG A 103 2.42 -24.99 21.04
C ARG A 103 2.99 -26.20 21.77
N SER A 104 3.42 -27.23 21.04
CA SER A 104 4.02 -28.43 21.61
C SER A 104 5.53 -28.34 21.81
N GLY A 105 6.16 -27.22 21.44
CA GLY A 105 7.61 -27.00 21.58
C GLY A 105 8.47 -27.89 20.68
N LYS A 106 7.86 -28.58 19.70
CA LYS A 106 8.57 -29.37 18.70
C LYS A 106 8.93 -28.45 17.54
N THR A 107 10.13 -27.89 17.57
CA THR A 107 10.75 -27.33 16.37
C THR A 107 10.98 -28.48 15.38
N ALA A 108 10.02 -28.72 14.49
CA ALA A 108 10.25 -29.56 13.32
C ALA A 108 11.13 -28.76 12.37
N ASP A 109 12.44 -29.07 12.35
CA ASP A 109 13.36 -28.62 11.32
C ASP A 109 12.81 -29.00 9.94
N PRO A 110 12.48 -28.04 9.05
CA PRO A 110 11.97 -28.37 7.71
C PRO A 110 13.07 -28.84 6.75
N MET A 111 14.30 -29.07 7.21
CA MET A 111 15.41 -29.62 6.43
C MET A 111 15.88 -30.98 6.97
N LYS A 112 15.00 -31.98 6.97
CA LYS A 112 15.46 -33.37 6.98
C LYS A 112 14.48 -34.28 6.24
N GLY A 113 14.71 -34.43 4.94
CA GLY A 113 14.03 -35.43 4.13
C GLY A 113 13.72 -35.00 2.71
N LEU A 114 14.75 -34.64 1.94
CA LEU A 114 14.74 -34.94 0.51
C LEU A 114 15.62 -36.17 0.31
N PRO A 115 15.09 -37.32 -0.17
CA PRO A 115 15.86 -38.18 -1.05
C PRO A 115 16.03 -37.52 -2.43
#